data_AF-A0AAB0A6W0-F1
#
_entry.id   AF-A0AAB0A6W0-F1
#
_cell.length_a   1.000
_cell.length_b   1.000
_cell.length_c   1.000
_cell.angle_alpha   90.00
_cell.angle_beta   90.00
_cell.angle_gamma   90.00
#
_symmetry.space_group_name_H-M   'P 1'
#
loop_
_entity.id
_entity.type
_entity.pdbx_description
1 polymer ?
#
loop_
_entity_poly.entity_id
_entity_poly.type
_entity_poly.pdbx_seq_one_letter_code
_entity_poly.pdbx_strand_id
1 'polypeptide(L)'
;MTDGKGYAVNDLVWAKMKGFSPWPGRISEPPAELRRVTVKKNIPVQCIFFFGSNNYAWIEETQIKSYHEFKEQLIASCKSAALKEAVQQIEEFIAAPEKFQHLFASEQDNRPDPDVEFNKLREGANDSGSEETTVNNTSTPAALETVKSTPAKKSAAKKKAASTTKARAIGNKAKAAASLDDTSSPKRKRKILNDTAGDLDLDTFSPVRRNVPVSHLLNRPVTVARPATPEIDMSSVSNALQSRNIQASNLKFGFLGLGIMGCGMVKNLLNSGHSVVVWNRTATKCRKFQEAGAEVADTPSDVIEMTDVTFSCVADPQVAKELVFGNCGVMSANLVGKGYVEMTGVDPETSQDIAEQIIAKGGRYLEAQIQGSKNQAEEGTLIILAAGERLLFEECQTCFEAISRNSFYMGDVGNATKMNLVLQMISGVMLAGLAEGLALADRAGLQQKDVLEVLELTSMSSEMVMQKGNAIIKGEFPTHQPLKHMQKDLKLALNMAEGLEQPVPITAASNEVYKHAKRLGYGSHDASAVYVRARF
;
A
#
# COMPACT_ATOMS: atom_id res chain seq x y z
N MET A 1 -0.32 -16.73 41.03
CA MET A 1 1.09 -17.15 41.02
C MET A 1 1.19 -18.31 40.06
N THR A 2 2.03 -18.19 39.03
CA THR A 2 2.42 -19.28 38.13
C THR A 2 3.94 -19.15 38.03
N ASP A 3 4.65 -20.19 38.44
CA ASP A 3 6.09 -20.11 38.67
C ASP A 3 6.86 -19.76 37.40
N GLY A 4 7.89 -18.93 37.57
CA GLY A 4 8.88 -18.67 36.53
C GLY A 4 9.79 -19.87 36.33
N LYS A 5 9.28 -20.93 35.69
CA LYS A 5 10.14 -21.91 35.01
C LYS A 5 10.80 -21.19 33.84
N GLY A 6 12.04 -20.75 34.02
CA GLY A 6 12.86 -20.31 32.88
C GLY A 6 13.10 -21.51 31.98
N TYR A 7 12.67 -21.43 30.72
CA TYR A 7 12.86 -22.52 29.77
C TYR A 7 14.32 -22.60 29.33
N ALA A 8 14.83 -23.83 29.17
CA ALA A 8 16.19 -24.13 28.78
C ALA A 8 16.32 -24.39 27.26
N VAL A 9 17.55 -24.31 26.74
CA VAL A 9 17.86 -24.75 25.38
C VAL A 9 17.52 -26.25 25.27
N ASN A 10 16.85 -26.62 24.19
CA ASN A 10 16.26 -27.94 23.89
C ASN A 10 14.91 -28.27 24.55
N ASP A 11 14.34 -27.39 25.38
CA ASP A 11 12.98 -27.60 25.89
C ASP A 11 11.96 -27.62 24.75
N LEU A 12 11.06 -28.62 24.78
CA LEU A 12 9.95 -28.74 23.85
C LEU A 12 8.76 -27.90 24.34
N VAL A 13 8.27 -27.03 23.45
CA VAL A 13 7.30 -25.99 23.80
C VAL A 13 6.19 -25.82 22.77
N TRP A 14 5.04 -25.34 23.23
CA TRP A 14 4.04 -24.68 22.40
C TRP A 14 4.32 -23.19 22.39
N ALA A 15 4.62 -22.63 21.23
CA ALA A 15 4.93 -21.21 21.06
C ALA A 15 3.86 -20.51 20.23
N LYS A 16 3.40 -19.34 20.68
CA LYS A 16 2.34 -18.58 20.01
C LYS A 16 2.86 -17.28 19.40
N MET A 17 2.92 -17.23 18.06
CA MET A 17 3.16 -15.99 17.33
C MET A 17 1.93 -15.08 17.32
N LYS A 18 2.16 -13.76 17.23
CA LYS A 18 1.11 -12.75 17.26
C LYS A 18 0.21 -12.82 16.02
N GLY A 19 -0.98 -13.38 16.18
CA GLY A 19 -1.97 -13.54 15.10
C GLY A 19 -2.03 -14.97 14.53
N PHE A 20 -1.29 -15.90 15.11
CA PHE A 20 -1.32 -17.32 14.78
C PHE A 20 -1.81 -18.16 15.97
N SER A 21 -2.22 -19.40 15.70
CA SER A 21 -2.45 -20.42 16.73
C SER A 21 -1.13 -20.85 17.40
N PRO A 22 -1.15 -21.38 18.63
CA PRO A 22 0.03 -22.00 19.22
C PRO A 22 0.54 -23.15 18.36
N TRP A 23 1.85 -23.23 18.14
CA TRP A 23 2.50 -24.22 17.26
C TRP A 23 3.59 -24.97 18.02
N PRO A 24 3.85 -26.27 17.75
CA PRO A 24 4.90 -27.02 18.42
C PRO A 24 6.29 -26.57 17.97
N GLY A 25 7.22 -26.50 18.92
CA GLY A 25 8.60 -26.08 18.68
C GLY A 25 9.57 -26.55 19.75
N ARG A 26 10.85 -26.25 19.52
CA ARG A 26 11.97 -26.49 20.43
C ARG A 26 12.73 -25.19 20.62
N ILE A 27 13.09 -24.88 21.86
CA ILE A 27 13.98 -23.73 22.13
C ILE A 27 15.37 -24.07 21.62
N SER A 28 15.93 -23.17 20.81
CA SER A 28 17.21 -23.36 20.13
C SER A 28 18.07 -22.12 20.25
N GLU A 29 19.38 -22.31 20.13
CA GLU A 29 20.28 -21.19 19.88
C GLU A 29 19.94 -20.51 18.54
N PRO A 30 20.10 -19.17 18.43
CA PRO A 30 19.75 -18.44 17.21
C PRO A 30 20.80 -18.69 16.11
N PRO A 31 20.38 -19.06 14.88
CA PRO A 31 21.31 -19.15 13.75
C PRO A 31 21.89 -17.77 13.40
N ALA A 32 23.10 -17.76 12.83
CA ALA A 32 23.90 -16.55 12.62
C ALA A 32 23.21 -15.44 11.80
N GLU A 33 22.24 -15.81 10.96
CA GLU A 33 21.47 -14.89 10.12
C GLU A 33 20.30 -14.21 10.86
N LEU A 34 19.83 -14.78 11.97
CA LEU A 34 18.61 -14.36 12.66
C LEU A 34 18.84 -13.14 13.56
N ARG A 35 18.76 -11.95 12.97
CA ARG A 35 18.84 -10.67 13.70
C ARG A 35 17.82 -10.61 14.84
N ARG A 36 18.31 -10.45 16.08
CA ARG A 36 17.48 -10.28 17.27
C ARG A 36 16.62 -9.01 17.17
N VAL A 37 15.31 -9.15 17.30
CA VAL A 37 14.37 -8.03 17.24
C VAL A 37 14.55 -7.11 18.45
N THR A 38 14.76 -5.81 18.21
CA THR A 38 14.91 -4.80 19.28
C THR A 38 13.56 -4.49 19.93
N VAL A 39 13.11 -5.36 20.85
CA VAL A 39 11.86 -5.18 21.61
C VAL A 39 11.97 -3.95 22.52
N LYS A 40 10.94 -3.10 22.49
CA LYS A 40 10.84 -1.96 23.42
C LYS A 40 10.38 -2.46 24.79
N LYS A 41 11.27 -2.37 25.79
CA LYS A 41 11.19 -2.82 27.20
C LYS A 41 11.73 -4.24 27.43
N ASN A 42 12.22 -4.47 28.66
CA ASN A 42 12.85 -5.71 29.16
C ASN A 42 11.86 -6.88 29.27
N ILE A 43 11.30 -7.34 28.15
CA ILE A 43 10.52 -8.58 28.08
C ILE A 43 11.49 -9.69 27.64
N PRO A 44 11.62 -10.80 28.39
CA PRO A 44 12.47 -11.90 27.98
C PRO A 44 11.90 -12.57 26.73
N VAL A 45 12.79 -12.85 25.77
CA VAL A 45 12.49 -13.47 24.48
C VAL A 45 13.45 -14.63 24.25
N GLN A 46 12.92 -15.75 23.77
CA GLN A 46 13.69 -16.93 23.40
C GLN A 46 13.58 -17.21 21.91
N CYS A 47 14.60 -17.85 21.33
CA CYS A 47 14.61 -18.29 19.95
C CYS A 47 14.04 -19.71 19.87
N ILE A 48 13.05 -19.92 19.01
CA ILE A 48 12.30 -21.16 18.91
C ILE A 48 12.33 -21.65 17.47
N PHE A 49 12.75 -22.90 17.29
CA PHE A 49 12.57 -23.67 16.06
C PHE A 49 11.16 -24.27 16.04
N PHE A 50 10.44 -24.12 14.94
CA PHE A 50 9.09 -24.68 14.77
C PHE A 50 9.12 -25.94 13.90
N PHE A 51 8.53 -27.03 14.41
CA PHE A 51 8.36 -28.27 13.65
C PHE A 51 7.29 -28.09 12.55
N GLY A 52 7.38 -28.87 11.47
CA GLY A 52 6.58 -28.72 10.25
C GLY A 52 7.14 -27.63 9.32
N SER A 53 7.35 -26.42 9.84
CA SER A 53 7.82 -25.26 9.05
C SER A 53 9.34 -25.07 9.02
N ASN A 54 10.09 -25.83 9.82
CA ASN A 54 11.56 -25.89 9.86
C ASN A 54 12.25 -24.52 9.90
N ASN A 55 11.73 -23.60 10.72
CA ASN A 55 12.18 -22.21 10.78
C ASN A 55 12.27 -21.67 12.21
N TYR A 56 12.97 -20.55 12.36
CA TYR A 56 13.30 -19.96 13.65
C TYR A 56 12.60 -18.60 13.85
N ALA A 57 12.06 -18.34 15.04
CA ALA A 57 11.59 -17.00 15.41
C ALA A 57 11.86 -16.65 16.88
N TRP A 58 11.95 -15.34 17.17
CA TRP A 58 12.03 -14.80 18.52
C TRP A 58 10.64 -14.62 19.13
N ILE A 59 10.36 -15.31 20.23
CA ILE A 59 9.06 -15.35 20.90
C ILE A 59 9.20 -14.85 22.35
N GLU A 60 8.27 -14.02 22.82
CA GLU A 60 8.20 -13.57 24.22
C GLU A 60 7.85 -14.75 25.14
N GLU A 61 8.51 -14.90 26.28
CA GLU A 61 8.27 -16.03 27.21
C GLU A 61 6.81 -16.13 27.68
N THR A 62 6.06 -15.02 27.70
CA THR A 62 4.62 -15.01 28.01
C THR A 62 3.75 -15.76 27.00
N GLN A 63 4.28 -16.04 25.80
CA GLN A 63 3.61 -16.76 24.72
C GLN A 63 4.15 -18.19 24.53
N ILE A 64 4.99 -18.67 25.45
CA ILE A 64 5.55 -20.02 25.48
C ILE A 64 4.81 -20.85 26.53
N LYS A 65 4.57 -22.13 26.25
CA LYS A 65 4.05 -23.13 27.20
C LYS A 65 4.80 -24.45 27.04
N SER A 66 4.87 -25.27 28.10
CA SER A 66 5.44 -26.62 28.01
C SER A 66 4.68 -27.48 26.99
N TYR A 67 5.41 -28.21 26.13
CA TYR A 67 4.79 -29.06 25.10
C TYR A 67 3.94 -30.18 25.71
N HIS A 68 4.48 -30.89 26.70
CA HIS A 68 3.82 -32.05 27.32
C HIS A 68 2.60 -31.66 28.17
N GLU A 69 2.69 -30.56 28.93
CA GLU A 69 1.60 -30.13 29.83
C GLU A 69 0.32 -29.70 29.07
N PHE A 70 0.45 -29.21 27.82
CA PHE A 70 -0.66 -28.66 27.04
C PHE A 70 -0.97 -29.45 25.75
N LYS A 71 -0.34 -30.61 25.54
CA LYS A 71 -0.45 -31.45 24.33
C LYS A 71 -1.90 -31.73 23.92
N GLU A 72 -2.67 -32.40 24.78
CA GLU A 72 -4.04 -32.82 24.46
C GLU A 72 -4.97 -31.61 24.21
N GLN A 73 -4.85 -30.56 25.03
CA GLN A 73 -5.68 -29.37 24.92
C GLN A 73 -5.44 -28.61 23.62
N LEU A 74 -4.17 -28.45 23.20
CA LEU A 74 -3.82 -27.67 22.02
C LEU A 74 -4.03 -28.46 20.72
N ILE A 75 -3.75 -29.76 20.70
CA ILE A 75 -4.08 -30.64 19.57
C ILE A 75 -5.59 -30.68 19.34
N ALA A 76 -6.42 -30.78 20.40
CA ALA A 76 -7.87 -30.76 20.25
C ALA A 76 -8.42 -29.39 19.76
N SER A 77 -7.65 -28.31 19.94
CA SER A 77 -8.11 -26.94 19.66
C SER A 77 -7.96 -26.49 18.20
N CYS A 78 -7.15 -27.18 17.37
CA CYS A 78 -6.88 -26.77 15.99
C CYS A 78 -6.86 -27.99 15.06
N LYS A 79 -7.46 -27.86 13.87
CA LYS A 79 -7.77 -28.99 12.97
C LYS A 79 -6.94 -29.05 11.69
N SER A 80 -6.12 -28.03 11.42
CA SER A 80 -5.28 -27.91 10.21
C SER A 80 -4.41 -29.17 9.98
N ALA A 81 -4.22 -29.53 8.71
CA ALA A 81 -3.36 -30.65 8.31
C ALA A 81 -1.89 -30.36 8.65
N ALA A 82 -1.41 -29.13 8.38
CA ALA A 82 -0.05 -28.71 8.69
C ALA A 82 0.27 -28.79 10.19
N LEU A 83 -0.71 -28.54 11.08
CA LEU A 83 -0.50 -28.74 12.51
C LEU A 83 -0.35 -30.22 12.88
N LYS A 84 -1.13 -31.12 12.25
CA LYS A 84 -1.01 -32.57 12.49
C LYS A 84 0.36 -33.07 12.05
N GLU A 85 0.87 -32.58 10.93
CA GLU A 85 2.23 -32.89 10.47
C GLU A 85 3.29 -32.34 11.42
N ALA A 86 3.17 -31.07 11.86
CA ALA A 86 4.09 -30.49 12.84
C ALA A 86 4.08 -31.24 14.19
N VAL A 87 2.91 -31.70 14.62
CA VAL A 87 2.75 -32.57 15.81
C VAL A 87 3.34 -33.95 15.58
N GLN A 88 3.20 -34.54 14.39
CA GLN A 88 3.85 -35.80 14.06
C GLN A 88 5.38 -35.66 14.07
N GLN A 89 5.94 -34.59 13.47
CA GLN A 89 7.38 -34.37 13.43
C GLN A 89 8.01 -34.17 14.83
N ILE A 90 7.36 -33.46 15.76
CA ILE A 90 7.86 -33.34 17.14
C ILE A 90 7.75 -34.66 17.93
N GLU A 91 6.75 -35.50 17.65
CA GLU A 91 6.62 -36.83 18.26
C GLU A 91 7.64 -37.83 17.70
N GLU A 92 7.91 -37.79 16.39
CA GLU A 92 8.99 -38.54 15.76
C GLU A 92 10.37 -38.07 16.27
N PHE A 93 10.54 -36.76 16.53
CA PHE A 93 11.73 -36.22 17.17
C PHE A 93 11.90 -36.73 18.62
N ILE A 94 10.82 -36.81 19.40
CA ILE A 94 10.85 -37.42 20.75
C ILE A 94 11.22 -38.90 20.68
N ALA A 95 10.72 -39.64 19.68
CA ALA A 95 10.96 -41.07 19.52
C ALA A 95 12.35 -41.43 18.96
N ALA A 96 12.91 -40.59 18.09
CA ALA A 96 14.16 -40.86 17.38
C ALA A 96 14.96 -39.56 17.09
N PRO A 97 15.51 -38.88 18.13
CA PRO A 97 16.13 -37.56 17.99
C PRO A 97 17.33 -37.54 17.03
N GLU A 98 18.06 -38.65 16.90
CA GLU A 98 19.21 -38.77 15.99
C GLU A 98 18.83 -38.56 14.51
N LYS A 99 17.63 -38.96 14.08
CA LYS A 99 17.17 -38.79 12.69
C LYS A 99 17.11 -37.31 12.27
N PHE A 100 16.90 -36.42 13.23
CA PHE A 100 16.68 -35.00 13.00
C PHE A 100 17.92 -34.13 13.27
N GLN A 101 19.08 -34.72 13.60
CA GLN A 101 20.33 -33.96 13.81
C GLN A 101 20.67 -33.06 12.61
N HIS A 102 20.36 -33.49 11.39
CA HIS A 102 20.56 -32.72 10.16
C HIS A 102 19.75 -31.40 10.08
N LEU A 103 18.64 -31.26 10.83
CA LEU A 103 17.86 -30.02 10.91
C LEU A 103 18.45 -28.99 11.88
N PHE A 104 19.37 -29.42 12.76
CA PHE A 104 19.93 -28.62 13.84
C PHE A 104 21.45 -28.42 13.74
N ALA A 105 22.11 -29.12 12.80
CA ALA A 105 23.52 -28.93 12.50
C ALA A 105 23.73 -27.54 11.87
N SER A 106 24.49 -26.68 12.55
CA SER A 106 25.00 -25.44 11.96
C SER A 106 26.03 -25.77 10.88
N GLU A 107 26.07 -24.98 9.80
CA GLU A 107 27.08 -25.09 8.72
C GLU A 107 28.51 -24.66 9.16
N GLN A 108 28.87 -24.86 10.43
CA GLN A 108 30.16 -24.50 11.00
C GLN A 108 31.11 -25.71 11.14
N ASP A 109 30.60 -26.94 11.27
CA ASP A 109 31.40 -28.15 11.52
C ASP A 109 32.03 -28.79 10.25
N ASN A 110 31.88 -28.18 9.06
CA ASN A 110 32.42 -28.76 7.82
C ASN A 110 32.84 -27.74 6.74
N ARG A 111 33.43 -26.61 7.16
CA ARG A 111 34.19 -25.74 6.24
C ARG A 111 35.69 -26.02 6.41
N PRO A 112 36.42 -26.39 5.34
CA PRO A 112 37.88 -26.38 5.38
C PRO A 112 38.38 -24.97 5.72
N ASP A 113 39.47 -24.89 6.48
CA ASP A 113 40.10 -23.64 6.89
C ASP A 113 40.45 -22.77 5.65
N PRO A 114 39.93 -21.52 5.56
CA PRO A 114 40.16 -20.65 4.40
C PRO A 114 41.64 -20.32 4.15
N ASP A 115 42.51 -20.41 5.18
CA ASP A 115 43.95 -20.23 4.99
C ASP A 115 44.60 -21.37 4.21
N VAL A 116 43.98 -22.56 4.14
CA VAL A 116 44.48 -23.70 3.34
C VAL A 116 44.23 -23.50 1.84
N GLU A 117 43.12 -22.86 1.47
CA GLU A 117 42.83 -22.55 0.06
C GLU A 117 43.68 -21.37 -0.43
N PHE A 118 43.89 -20.36 0.42
CA PHE A 118 44.75 -19.22 0.09
C PHE A 118 46.24 -19.59 -0.03
N ASN A 119 46.73 -20.54 0.78
CA ASN A 119 48.11 -21.03 0.66
C ASN A 119 48.33 -21.85 -0.63
N LYS A 120 47.36 -22.65 -1.09
CA LYS A 120 47.44 -23.34 -2.39
C LYS A 120 47.57 -22.38 -3.58
N LEU A 121 46.88 -21.25 -3.55
CA LEU A 121 46.97 -20.21 -4.59
C LEU A 121 48.32 -19.48 -4.60
N ARG A 122 49.04 -19.49 -3.47
CA ARG A 122 50.36 -18.85 -3.32
C ARG A 122 51.51 -19.78 -3.76
N GLU A 123 51.38 -21.08 -3.56
CA GLU A 123 52.41 -22.07 -3.95
C GLU A 123 52.41 -22.36 -5.46
N GLY A 124 51.26 -22.24 -6.14
CA GLY A 124 51.14 -22.44 -7.59
C GLY A 124 51.73 -21.34 -8.49
N ALA A 125 52.29 -20.26 -7.92
CA ALA A 125 52.78 -19.10 -8.67
C ALA A 125 54.32 -19.05 -8.85
N ASN A 126 55.04 -20.06 -8.34
CA ASN A 126 56.50 -20.15 -8.40
C ASN A 126 56.97 -21.49 -8.99
N ASP A 127 56.60 -21.77 -10.25
CA ASP A 127 57.47 -22.59 -11.10
C ASP A 127 57.60 -22.01 -12.51
N SER A 128 58.79 -22.21 -13.05
CA SER A 128 59.25 -21.97 -14.41
C SER A 128 58.48 -22.77 -15.47
N GLY A 129 58.54 -22.50 -16.77
CA GLY A 129 59.28 -21.48 -17.52
C GLY A 129 59.28 -21.83 -19.01
N SER A 130 59.46 -20.82 -19.88
CA SER A 130 59.87 -20.90 -21.30
C SER A 130 59.62 -22.17 -22.13
N GLU A 131 58.82 -22.05 -23.21
CA GLU A 131 59.23 -22.56 -24.53
C GLU A 131 58.50 -21.83 -25.69
N GLU A 132 59.24 -21.55 -26.76
CA GLU A 132 58.74 -20.91 -28.00
C GLU A 132 58.26 -21.97 -29.00
N THR A 133 57.35 -21.64 -29.94
CA THR A 133 57.66 -21.63 -31.40
C THR A 133 56.45 -21.36 -32.34
N THR A 134 56.69 -20.54 -33.36
CA THR A 134 56.14 -20.53 -34.75
C THR A 134 54.61 -20.62 -35.01
N VAL A 135 53.92 -19.61 -35.57
CA VAL A 135 53.99 -18.99 -36.94
C VAL A 135 53.16 -19.72 -38.02
N ASN A 136 52.03 -19.14 -38.47
CA ASN A 136 51.79 -18.57 -39.83
C ASN A 136 50.30 -18.30 -40.20
N ASN A 137 50.06 -17.16 -40.87
CA ASN A 137 49.15 -16.83 -42.02
C ASN A 137 47.68 -17.37 -42.07
N THR A 138 46.66 -16.68 -42.60
CA THR A 138 46.61 -15.95 -43.91
C THR A 138 45.54 -14.84 -44.02
N SER A 139 45.95 -13.68 -44.58
CA SER A 139 45.28 -12.80 -45.58
C SER A 139 43.77 -12.41 -45.60
N THR A 140 43.55 -11.10 -45.70
CA THR A 140 42.49 -10.31 -46.41
C THR A 140 42.24 -10.73 -47.89
N PRO A 141 41.28 -10.18 -48.71
CA PRO A 141 40.76 -8.79 -48.76
C PRO A 141 39.25 -8.60 -49.12
N ALA A 142 38.87 -7.37 -49.50
CA ALA A 142 37.50 -6.89 -49.78
C ALA A 142 37.16 -6.71 -51.29
N ALA A 143 35.85 -6.59 -51.61
CA ALA A 143 35.23 -5.96 -52.80
C ALA A 143 33.72 -5.69 -52.48
N LEU A 144 33.13 -4.51 -52.69
CA LEU A 144 32.64 -3.88 -53.95
C LEU A 144 31.55 -4.71 -54.68
N GLU A 145 30.44 -4.17 -55.24
CA GLU A 145 30.07 -2.76 -55.50
C GLU A 145 28.54 -2.49 -55.64
N THR A 146 28.18 -1.20 -55.78
CA THR A 146 26.85 -0.56 -55.90
C THR A 146 26.19 -0.57 -57.30
N VAL A 147 24.96 0.01 -57.44
CA VAL A 147 24.39 0.86 -58.57
C VAL A 147 22.87 0.59 -58.73
N LYS A 148 21.90 1.51 -58.99
CA LYS A 148 21.66 2.99 -59.05
C LYS A 148 20.12 3.18 -58.87
N SER A 149 19.52 4.33 -58.54
CA SER A 149 19.44 5.56 -59.36
C SER A 149 18.66 6.71 -58.68
N THR A 150 18.76 7.92 -59.23
CA THR A 150 17.99 9.16 -58.92
C THR A 150 17.62 9.84 -60.25
N PRO A 151 16.65 10.78 -60.35
CA PRO A 151 16.96 12.23 -60.26
C PRO A 151 15.73 13.13 -59.88
N ALA A 152 15.66 14.43 -60.19
CA ALA A 152 16.36 15.56 -59.56
C ALA A 152 15.69 16.94 -59.91
N LYS A 153 15.69 17.88 -58.94
CA LYS A 153 15.59 19.38 -59.01
C LYS A 153 15.03 20.13 -60.25
N LYS A 154 14.20 21.17 -59.99
CA LYS A 154 14.43 22.56 -60.50
C LYS A 154 13.58 23.65 -59.78
N SER A 155 13.90 24.92 -60.02
CA SER A 155 13.47 26.13 -59.28
C SER A 155 13.11 27.31 -60.21
N ALA A 156 12.16 28.20 -59.87
CA ALA A 156 12.22 29.67 -60.14
C ALA A 156 10.95 30.53 -59.80
N ALA A 157 11.19 31.63 -59.08
CA ALA A 157 10.66 33.02 -59.17
C ALA A 157 9.29 33.47 -59.77
N LYS A 158 8.55 34.25 -58.93
CA LYS A 158 7.85 35.57 -59.15
C LYS A 158 7.02 35.90 -60.42
N LYS A 159 5.75 36.28 -60.20
CA LYS A 159 5.04 37.55 -60.57
C LYS A 159 3.53 37.46 -60.16
N LYS A 160 2.67 38.49 -60.02
CA LYS A 160 2.69 39.92 -59.61
C LYS A 160 1.30 40.55 -59.94
N ALA A 161 0.49 40.97 -58.95
CA ALA A 161 -0.58 42.00 -59.00
C ALA A 161 -1.13 42.16 -57.55
N ALA A 162 -1.14 43.31 -56.86
CA ALA A 162 -1.81 44.61 -57.11
C ALA A 162 -3.36 44.47 -57.06
N SER A 163 -4.13 45.25 -56.29
CA SER A 163 -3.93 46.56 -55.61
C SER A 163 -4.73 46.62 -54.26
N THR A 164 -4.85 47.68 -53.45
CA THR A 164 -4.51 49.12 -53.50
C THR A 164 -4.43 49.70 -52.07
N THR A 165 -3.53 50.68 -51.82
CA THR A 165 -3.64 51.85 -50.89
C THR A 165 -4.53 51.81 -49.62
N LYS A 166 -4.14 52.39 -48.47
CA LYS A 166 -3.43 53.69 -48.31
C LYS A 166 -2.84 53.83 -46.90
N ALA A 167 -1.69 54.51 -46.78
CA ALA A 167 -1.09 54.90 -45.50
C ALA A 167 -1.53 56.31 -45.08
N ARG A 168 -1.47 56.62 -43.77
CA ARG A 168 -0.83 57.86 -43.29
C ARG A 168 -0.43 57.78 -41.81
N ALA A 169 0.69 58.41 -41.47
CA ALA A 169 1.20 58.61 -40.12
C ALA A 169 1.04 60.09 -39.68
N ILE A 170 1.57 60.42 -38.49
CA ILE A 170 1.75 61.77 -37.90
C ILE A 170 0.42 62.35 -37.36
N GLY A 171 0.22 62.72 -36.09
CA GLY A 171 1.11 63.24 -35.03
C GLY A 171 0.35 64.38 -34.29
N ASN A 172 0.92 64.94 -33.21
CA ASN A 172 0.41 66.11 -32.43
C ASN A 172 -0.91 65.91 -31.63
N LYS A 173 -1.22 66.66 -30.55
CA LYS A 173 -0.45 67.34 -29.47
C LYS A 173 -1.46 67.92 -28.44
N ALA A 174 -0.97 68.34 -27.26
CA ALA A 174 -1.68 69.13 -26.21
C ALA A 174 -2.78 68.38 -25.41
N LYS A 175 -2.92 68.49 -24.07
CA LYS A 175 -2.79 69.55 -23.02
C LYS A 175 -4.04 70.45 -22.83
N ALA A 176 -4.76 70.21 -21.73
CA ALA A 176 -5.40 71.15 -20.76
C ALA A 176 -6.44 70.32 -19.94
N ALA A 177 -6.59 70.29 -18.61
CA ALA A 177 -6.31 71.18 -17.46
C ALA A 177 -7.52 72.04 -17.00
N ALA A 178 -7.82 71.99 -15.69
CA ALA A 178 -8.75 72.84 -14.90
C ALA A 178 -10.27 72.68 -15.18
N SER A 179 -11.22 72.88 -14.24
CA SER A 179 -11.21 73.13 -12.78
C SER A 179 -12.65 73.14 -12.19
N LEU A 180 -12.82 72.84 -10.88
CA LEU A 180 -13.61 73.54 -9.81
C LEU A 180 -15.04 74.09 -10.11
N ASP A 181 -16.01 74.25 -9.19
CA ASP A 181 -16.09 74.10 -7.73
C ASP A 181 -17.56 74.07 -7.21
N ASP A 182 -17.76 74.19 -5.88
CA ASP A 182 -18.96 74.62 -5.13
C ASP A 182 -20.13 73.62 -4.93
N THR A 183 -20.88 73.63 -3.82
CA THR A 183 -20.71 73.73 -2.35
C THR A 183 -22.13 73.82 -1.75
N SER A 184 -22.36 73.33 -0.52
CA SER A 184 -23.12 74.07 0.52
C SER A 184 -23.34 73.27 1.80
N SER A 185 -23.28 73.98 2.93
CA SER A 185 -23.75 73.60 4.27
C SER A 185 -24.14 74.90 4.97
N PRO A 186 -25.17 74.94 5.84
CA PRO A 186 -24.94 75.21 7.28
C PRO A 186 -26.06 74.61 8.18
N LYS A 187 -26.24 74.83 9.51
CA LYS A 187 -25.71 75.74 10.55
C LYS A 187 -25.41 74.96 11.87
N ARG A 188 -24.79 75.61 12.86
CA ARG A 188 -24.33 75.07 14.16
C ARG A 188 -25.04 75.77 15.34
N LYS A 189 -25.37 75.08 16.43
CA LYS A 189 -25.67 75.69 17.76
C LYS A 189 -25.17 74.82 18.92
N ARG A 190 -24.69 75.46 19.99
CA ARG A 190 -24.21 74.85 21.26
C ARG A 190 -25.25 75.02 22.37
N LYS A 191 -25.34 74.07 23.30
CA LYS A 191 -25.59 74.31 24.73
C LYS A 191 -24.90 73.23 25.59
N ILE A 192 -24.87 73.42 26.90
CA ILE A 192 -23.85 72.92 27.84
C ILE A 192 -24.52 72.29 29.10
N LEU A 193 -23.78 71.41 29.79
CA LEU A 193 -23.96 70.79 31.14
C LEU A 193 -24.72 69.44 31.26
N ASN A 194 -23.99 68.48 31.86
CA ASN A 194 -24.35 67.36 32.77
C ASN A 194 -25.50 66.38 32.39
N ASP A 195 -25.42 65.06 32.68
CA ASP A 195 -24.59 64.33 33.65
C ASP A 195 -24.18 62.91 33.18
N THR A 196 -23.05 62.43 33.74
CA THR A 196 -22.66 61.01 33.99
C THR A 196 -22.45 59.98 32.85
N ALA A 197 -21.38 59.20 33.05
CA ALA A 197 -21.06 57.85 32.53
C ALA A 197 -20.49 57.69 31.09
N GLY A 198 -19.31 57.06 31.02
CA GLY A 198 -18.74 56.49 29.79
C GLY A 198 -17.42 57.14 29.35
N ASP A 199 -16.32 56.78 30.01
CA ASP A 199 -14.97 57.19 29.60
C ASP A 199 -14.59 56.55 28.25
N LEU A 200 -13.96 57.32 27.36
CA LEU A 200 -13.55 56.86 26.02
C LEU A 200 -12.08 56.44 26.05
N ASP A 201 -11.83 55.21 26.48
CA ASP A 201 -10.47 54.70 26.59
C ASP A 201 -9.89 54.28 25.23
N LEU A 202 -8.75 54.87 24.88
CA LEU A 202 -8.16 54.84 23.53
C LEU A 202 -7.26 53.60 23.33
N ASP A 203 -7.81 52.39 23.54
CA ASP A 203 -7.00 51.16 23.60
C ASP A 203 -7.60 49.94 22.87
N THR A 204 -8.41 50.18 21.82
CA THR A 204 -9.13 49.11 21.07
C THR A 204 -8.35 48.50 19.90
N PHE A 205 -7.06 48.18 20.08
CA PHE A 205 -6.30 47.28 19.18
C PHE A 205 -5.61 46.13 19.94
N SER A 206 -6.31 45.52 20.90
CA SER A 206 -5.95 44.21 21.45
C SER A 206 -6.66 43.07 20.71
N PRO A 207 -5.94 42.09 20.13
CA PRO A 207 -6.58 40.87 19.65
C PRO A 207 -7.12 40.09 20.86
N VAL A 208 -8.31 39.49 20.71
CA VAL A 208 -8.93 38.68 21.77
C VAL A 208 -8.06 37.48 22.10
N ARG A 209 -7.17 37.63 23.09
CA ARG A 209 -6.44 36.52 23.72
C ARG A 209 -7.43 35.67 24.49
N ARG A 210 -8.01 34.67 23.82
CA ARG A 210 -8.53 33.50 24.53
C ARG A 210 -7.36 32.91 25.33
N ASN A 211 -7.53 32.81 26.65
CA ASN A 211 -6.61 32.11 27.53
C ASN A 211 -6.61 30.61 27.19
N VAL A 212 -5.78 30.23 26.22
CA VAL A 212 -5.39 28.84 25.97
C VAL A 212 -4.09 28.60 26.73
N PRO A 213 -3.99 27.58 27.60
CA PRO A 213 -2.78 27.33 28.36
C PRO A 213 -1.59 27.04 27.43
N VAL A 214 -0.51 27.79 27.61
CA VAL A 214 0.72 27.67 26.82
C VAL A 214 1.50 26.43 27.29
N SER A 215 1.11 25.24 26.81
CA SER A 215 1.78 23.99 27.22
C SER A 215 1.73 22.83 26.21
N HIS A 216 1.67 23.09 24.89
CA HIS A 216 1.90 22.05 23.88
C HIS A 216 2.72 22.55 22.67
N LEU A 217 4.05 22.39 22.74
CA LEU A 217 5.00 22.60 21.63
C LEU A 217 4.77 21.73 20.37
N LEU A 218 3.68 20.95 20.33
CA LEU A 218 3.34 20.02 19.24
C LEU A 218 1.88 20.11 18.76
N ASN A 219 1.02 20.96 19.35
CA ASN A 219 -0.42 21.09 19.02
C ASN A 219 -1.12 19.73 18.74
N ARG A 220 -0.74 18.69 19.49
CA ARG A 220 -1.26 17.34 19.29
C ARG A 220 -2.57 17.19 20.07
N PRO A 221 -3.70 16.84 19.44
CA PRO A 221 -4.90 16.48 20.18
C PRO A 221 -4.58 15.29 21.09
N VAL A 222 -4.92 15.41 22.38
CA VAL A 222 -4.47 14.48 23.43
C VAL A 222 -4.85 13.03 23.09
N THR A 223 -6.03 12.83 22.50
CA THR A 223 -6.43 11.57 21.86
C THR A 223 -7.28 11.88 20.62
N VAL A 224 -6.77 11.66 19.40
CA VAL A 224 -7.65 11.61 18.21
C VAL A 224 -8.33 10.25 18.20
N ALA A 225 -9.64 10.21 18.41
CA ALA A 225 -10.41 8.97 18.37
C ALA A 225 -10.29 8.30 17.00
N ARG A 226 -10.19 6.97 16.96
CA ARG A 226 -10.26 6.25 15.68
C ARG A 226 -11.70 6.24 15.20
N PRO A 227 -12.01 6.67 13.96
CA PRO A 227 -13.36 6.59 13.43
C PRO A 227 -13.79 5.13 13.32
N ALA A 228 -15.03 4.86 13.70
CA ALA A 228 -15.66 3.57 13.42
C ALA A 228 -15.78 3.42 11.90
N THR A 229 -15.28 2.32 11.35
CA THR A 229 -15.66 1.91 10.01
C THR A 229 -17.05 1.29 10.12
N PRO A 230 -18.09 1.78 9.40
CA PRO A 230 -19.40 1.16 9.43
C PRO A 230 -19.29 -0.31 9.08
N GLU A 231 -19.99 -1.17 9.82
CA GLU A 231 -19.99 -2.59 9.54
C GLU A 231 -20.61 -2.86 8.16
N ILE A 232 -20.08 -3.85 7.46
CA ILE A 232 -20.69 -4.31 6.21
C ILE A 232 -21.98 -5.07 6.54
N ASP A 233 -23.06 -4.68 5.87
CA ASP A 233 -24.28 -5.48 5.83
C ASP A 233 -24.12 -6.59 4.79
N MET A 234 -24.23 -7.85 5.21
CA MET A 234 -24.13 -9.01 4.34
C MET A 234 -25.46 -9.35 3.63
N SER A 235 -26.59 -8.81 4.09
CA SER A 235 -27.92 -9.17 3.58
C SER A 235 -28.34 -8.40 2.31
N SER A 236 -27.85 -7.17 2.12
CA SER A 236 -28.10 -6.40 0.90
C SER A 236 -27.28 -6.91 -0.30
N VAL A 237 -27.93 -7.08 -1.45
CA VAL A 237 -27.26 -7.27 -2.75
C VAL A 237 -27.20 -5.91 -3.46
N SER A 238 -26.05 -5.52 -4.02
CA SER A 238 -25.92 -4.21 -4.67
C SER A 238 -26.73 -4.14 -5.97
N ASN A 239 -27.23 -2.95 -6.34
CA ASN A 239 -27.96 -2.74 -7.60
C ASN A 239 -27.10 -3.07 -8.83
N ALA A 240 -25.77 -2.87 -8.73
CA ALA A 240 -24.84 -3.18 -9.82
C ALA A 240 -24.66 -4.70 -9.98
N LEU A 241 -24.73 -5.48 -8.90
CA LEU A 241 -24.73 -6.94 -8.97
C LEU A 241 -26.09 -7.48 -9.47
N GLN A 242 -27.21 -6.97 -8.94
CA GLN A 242 -28.57 -7.39 -9.35
C GLN A 242 -28.85 -7.17 -10.86
N SER A 243 -28.24 -6.16 -11.46
CA SER A 243 -28.38 -5.86 -12.89
C SER A 243 -27.44 -6.68 -13.80
N ARG A 244 -26.52 -7.49 -13.23
CA ARG A 244 -25.60 -8.35 -13.98
C ARG A 244 -25.99 -9.81 -13.81
N ASN A 245 -26.20 -10.50 -14.93
CA ASN A 245 -26.45 -11.95 -14.94
C ASN A 245 -25.13 -12.73 -14.88
N ILE A 246 -24.42 -12.65 -13.75
CA ILE A 246 -23.14 -13.32 -13.55
C ILE A 246 -23.38 -14.81 -13.33
N GLN A 247 -22.74 -15.65 -14.14
CA GLN A 247 -22.69 -17.09 -13.90
C GLN A 247 -21.51 -17.39 -12.97
N ALA A 248 -21.78 -18.02 -11.83
CA ALA A 248 -20.73 -18.43 -10.91
C ALA A 248 -19.79 -19.44 -11.58
N SER A 249 -18.48 -19.19 -11.51
CA SER A 249 -17.48 -20.16 -11.94
C SER A 249 -17.49 -21.40 -11.02
N ASN A 250 -17.18 -22.56 -11.60
CA ASN A 250 -17.04 -23.83 -10.89
C ASN A 250 -15.74 -23.90 -10.04
N LEU A 251 -14.81 -22.96 -10.22
CA LEU A 251 -13.59 -22.85 -9.42
C LEU A 251 -13.93 -22.43 -7.99
N LYS A 252 -13.15 -22.94 -7.03
CA LYS A 252 -13.24 -22.52 -5.62
C LYS A 252 -12.23 -21.42 -5.34
N PHE A 253 -12.69 -20.29 -4.81
CA PHE A 253 -11.86 -19.08 -4.65
C PHE A 253 -11.42 -18.87 -3.20
N GLY A 254 -10.18 -18.44 -3.01
CA GLY A 254 -9.63 -18.01 -1.73
C GLY A 254 -9.63 -16.51 -1.58
N PHE A 255 -9.77 -16.00 -0.35
CA PHE A 255 -9.62 -14.57 -0.08
C PHE A 255 -8.85 -14.31 1.23
N LEU A 256 -7.67 -13.69 1.08
CA LEU A 256 -6.78 -13.33 2.19
C LEU A 256 -6.89 -11.83 2.48
N GLY A 257 -7.47 -11.50 3.65
CA GLY A 257 -7.52 -10.12 4.15
C GLY A 257 -8.90 -9.48 4.11
N LEU A 258 -9.62 -9.54 5.22
CA LEU A 258 -10.94 -8.92 5.39
C LEU A 258 -10.77 -7.46 5.86
N GLY A 259 -10.16 -6.66 4.98
CA GLY A 259 -9.89 -5.22 5.12
C GLY A 259 -11.11 -4.34 4.82
N ILE A 260 -10.87 -3.04 4.64
CA ILE A 260 -11.93 -2.10 4.21
C ILE A 260 -12.44 -2.47 2.80
N MET A 261 -11.53 -2.81 1.89
CA MET A 261 -11.87 -3.23 0.52
C MET A 261 -12.27 -4.72 0.48
N GLY A 262 -11.48 -5.59 1.11
CA GLY A 262 -11.70 -7.04 1.11
C GLY A 262 -13.10 -7.48 1.54
N CYS A 263 -13.68 -6.85 2.57
CA CYS A 263 -15.05 -7.16 3.00
C CYS A 263 -16.10 -6.94 1.89
N GLY A 264 -16.02 -5.83 1.15
CA GLY A 264 -16.94 -5.51 0.05
C GLY A 264 -16.78 -6.48 -1.12
N MET A 265 -15.54 -6.80 -1.48
CA MET A 265 -15.24 -7.75 -2.56
C MET A 265 -15.75 -9.15 -2.22
N VAL A 266 -15.44 -9.70 -1.03
CA VAL A 266 -15.92 -11.03 -0.60
C VAL A 266 -17.45 -11.08 -0.53
N LYS A 267 -18.11 -10.02 -0.02
CA LYS A 267 -19.58 -9.93 -0.03
C LYS A 267 -20.13 -10.09 -1.45
N ASN A 268 -19.58 -9.38 -2.42
CA ASN A 268 -20.07 -9.45 -3.80
C ASN A 268 -19.76 -10.80 -4.47
N LEU A 269 -18.64 -11.45 -4.15
CA LEU A 269 -18.34 -12.82 -4.61
C LEU A 269 -19.32 -13.87 -4.06
N LEU A 270 -19.71 -13.77 -2.78
CA LEU A 270 -20.72 -14.64 -2.17
C LEU A 270 -22.11 -14.37 -2.77
N ASN A 271 -22.47 -13.11 -2.95
CA ASN A 271 -23.76 -12.71 -3.53
C ASN A 271 -23.91 -13.09 -5.02
N SER A 272 -22.81 -13.26 -5.77
CA SER A 272 -22.83 -13.82 -7.14
C SER A 272 -22.74 -15.35 -7.16
N GLY A 273 -22.75 -16.02 -6.00
CA GLY A 273 -22.81 -17.47 -5.89
C GLY A 273 -21.48 -18.22 -6.02
N HIS A 274 -20.33 -17.53 -5.96
CA HIS A 274 -19.04 -18.21 -5.96
C HIS A 274 -18.79 -18.96 -4.63
N SER A 275 -18.11 -20.12 -4.70
CA SER A 275 -17.57 -20.78 -3.52
C SER A 275 -16.33 -20.03 -3.04
N VAL A 276 -16.38 -19.47 -1.83
CA VAL A 276 -15.28 -18.66 -1.25
C VAL A 276 -14.81 -19.23 0.08
N VAL A 277 -13.49 -19.43 0.19
CA VAL A 277 -12.76 -19.67 1.45
C VAL A 277 -12.13 -18.35 1.89
N VAL A 278 -12.36 -17.92 3.13
CA VAL A 278 -11.78 -16.69 3.68
C VAL A 278 -10.76 -16.95 4.77
N TRP A 279 -9.73 -16.11 4.81
CA TRP A 279 -8.82 -15.99 5.94
C TRP A 279 -8.53 -14.53 6.27
N ASN A 280 -8.36 -14.25 7.56
CA ASN A 280 -7.89 -12.97 8.03
C ASN A 280 -7.22 -13.11 9.41
N ARG A 281 -6.02 -12.53 9.58
CA ARG A 281 -5.21 -12.49 10.83
C ARG A 281 -5.98 -12.16 12.12
N THR A 282 -7.13 -11.50 12.01
CA THR A 282 -8.10 -11.36 13.12
C THR A 282 -9.33 -12.21 12.81
N ALA A 283 -9.35 -13.44 13.31
CA ALA A 283 -10.37 -14.45 12.99
C ALA A 283 -11.82 -14.00 13.28
N THR A 284 -12.04 -13.11 14.25
CA THR A 284 -13.38 -12.57 14.56
C THR A 284 -14.01 -11.80 13.40
N LYS A 285 -13.22 -11.34 12.42
CA LYS A 285 -13.75 -10.74 11.18
C LYS A 285 -14.37 -11.75 10.22
N CYS A 286 -13.95 -13.01 10.26
CA CYS A 286 -14.43 -14.04 9.33
C CYS A 286 -15.88 -14.46 9.62
N ARG A 287 -16.35 -14.31 10.87
CA ARG A 287 -17.65 -14.80 11.34
C ARG A 287 -18.84 -14.40 10.43
N LYS A 288 -18.92 -13.14 10.02
CA LYS A 288 -20.02 -12.65 9.18
C LYS A 288 -20.04 -13.26 7.77
N PHE A 289 -18.87 -13.61 7.26
CA PHE A 289 -18.74 -14.30 5.96
C PHE A 289 -19.05 -15.78 6.12
N GLN A 290 -18.68 -16.39 7.25
CA GLN A 290 -19.08 -17.76 7.61
C GLN A 290 -20.60 -17.90 7.73
N GLU A 291 -21.26 -16.96 8.41
CA GLU A 291 -22.71 -16.87 8.52
C GLU A 291 -23.38 -16.66 7.14
N ALA A 292 -22.68 -16.04 6.19
CA ALA A 292 -23.11 -15.84 4.81
C ALA A 292 -22.69 -16.96 3.84
N GLY A 293 -22.15 -18.09 4.34
CA GLY A 293 -21.83 -19.28 3.55
C GLY A 293 -20.38 -19.42 3.07
N ALA A 294 -19.47 -18.53 3.46
CA ALA A 294 -18.03 -18.72 3.21
C ALA A 294 -17.44 -19.82 4.11
N GLU A 295 -16.52 -20.61 3.58
CA GLU A 295 -15.66 -21.46 4.40
C GLU A 295 -14.57 -20.60 5.08
N VAL A 296 -14.10 -20.99 6.26
CA VAL A 296 -13.06 -20.25 7.01
C VAL A 296 -11.87 -21.18 7.26
N ALA A 297 -10.69 -20.72 6.88
CA ALA A 297 -9.42 -21.41 7.10
C ALA A 297 -8.67 -20.86 8.33
N ASP A 298 -7.76 -21.65 8.91
CA ASP A 298 -6.93 -21.25 10.05
C ASP A 298 -5.68 -20.44 9.62
N THR A 299 -5.08 -20.78 8.48
CA THR A 299 -3.85 -20.17 7.93
C THR A 299 -3.97 -19.78 6.44
N PRO A 300 -3.13 -18.87 5.93
CA PRO A 300 -3.01 -18.60 4.50
C PRO A 300 -2.70 -19.83 3.66
N SER A 301 -1.84 -20.74 4.14
CA SER A 301 -1.56 -22.01 3.45
C SER A 301 -2.79 -22.92 3.32
N ASP A 302 -3.59 -23.05 4.38
CA ASP A 302 -4.84 -23.85 4.32
C ASP A 302 -5.81 -23.30 3.24
N VAL A 303 -5.84 -21.97 3.00
CA VAL A 303 -6.66 -21.39 1.91
C VAL A 303 -6.18 -21.82 0.54
N ILE A 304 -4.87 -21.80 0.29
CA ILE A 304 -4.27 -22.17 -1.00
C ILE A 304 -4.54 -23.66 -1.30
N GLU A 305 -4.45 -24.53 -0.29
CA GLU A 305 -4.75 -25.96 -0.45
C GLU A 305 -6.21 -26.20 -0.86
N MET A 306 -7.16 -25.51 -0.21
CA MET A 306 -8.60 -25.69 -0.40
C MET A 306 -9.21 -24.95 -1.61
N THR A 307 -8.44 -24.17 -2.37
CA THR A 307 -8.95 -23.29 -3.43
C THR A 307 -8.14 -23.41 -4.72
N ASP A 308 -8.72 -23.09 -5.87
CA ASP A 308 -8.02 -23.11 -7.16
C ASP A 308 -7.33 -21.78 -7.45
N VAL A 309 -7.96 -20.67 -7.04
CA VAL A 309 -7.44 -19.31 -7.20
C VAL A 309 -7.65 -18.51 -5.91
N THR A 310 -6.60 -17.93 -5.35
CA THR A 310 -6.65 -17.12 -4.12
C THR A 310 -6.33 -15.65 -4.38
N PHE A 311 -7.24 -14.77 -3.95
CA PHE A 311 -7.04 -13.32 -3.92
C PHE A 311 -6.39 -12.86 -2.61
N SER A 312 -5.53 -11.83 -2.68
CA SER A 312 -4.90 -11.17 -1.54
C SER A 312 -5.25 -9.68 -1.53
N CYS A 313 -5.69 -9.14 -0.39
CA CYS A 313 -5.96 -7.70 -0.24
C CYS A 313 -5.65 -7.24 1.19
N VAL A 314 -4.38 -6.89 1.43
CA VAL A 314 -3.85 -6.50 2.74
C VAL A 314 -3.43 -5.02 2.79
N ALA A 315 -2.64 -4.64 3.79
CA ALA A 315 -2.48 -3.23 4.19
C ALA A 315 -1.38 -2.46 3.42
N ASP A 316 -0.28 -3.13 3.11
CA ASP A 316 0.97 -2.55 2.60
C ASP A 316 1.92 -3.68 2.12
N PRO A 317 2.98 -3.36 1.34
CA PRO A 317 3.94 -4.36 0.82
C PRO A 317 4.52 -5.28 1.89
N GLN A 318 4.79 -4.78 3.09
CA GLN A 318 5.40 -5.57 4.17
C GLN A 318 4.42 -6.66 4.65
N VAL A 319 3.15 -6.33 4.83
CA VAL A 319 2.12 -7.32 5.19
C VAL A 319 1.87 -8.32 4.05
N ALA A 320 2.02 -7.91 2.78
CA ALA A 320 1.93 -8.83 1.64
C ALA A 320 3.12 -9.83 1.63
N LYS A 321 4.36 -9.35 1.80
CA LYS A 321 5.54 -10.22 1.93
C LYS A 321 5.45 -11.15 3.14
N GLU A 322 4.96 -10.67 4.29
CA GLU A 322 4.70 -11.50 5.47
C GLU A 322 3.62 -12.57 5.23
N LEU A 323 2.59 -12.27 4.43
CA LEU A 323 1.53 -13.21 4.07
C LEU A 323 2.01 -14.32 3.12
N VAL A 324 2.92 -13.96 2.20
CA VAL A 324 3.46 -14.89 1.19
C VAL A 324 4.60 -15.73 1.78
N PHE A 325 5.63 -15.09 2.31
CA PHE A 325 6.90 -15.69 2.74
C PHE A 325 6.96 -16.07 4.22
N GLY A 326 5.99 -15.62 5.04
CA GLY A 326 5.96 -15.92 6.47
C GLY A 326 5.54 -17.35 6.79
N ASN A 327 5.63 -17.69 8.09
CA ASN A 327 5.24 -19.00 8.62
C ASN A 327 3.75 -19.29 8.34
N CYS A 328 3.46 -20.48 7.80
CA CYS A 328 2.13 -20.86 7.30
C CYS A 328 1.56 -19.89 6.25
N GLY A 329 2.44 -19.15 5.57
CA GLY A 329 2.12 -18.26 4.46
C GLY A 329 1.83 -19.03 3.17
N VAL A 330 1.53 -18.29 2.11
CA VAL A 330 1.24 -18.85 0.76
C VAL A 330 2.31 -19.85 0.31
N MET A 331 3.59 -19.54 0.58
CA MET A 331 4.73 -20.36 0.18
C MET A 331 4.88 -21.67 0.97
N SER A 332 4.10 -21.89 2.04
CA SER A 332 4.07 -23.16 2.77
C SER A 332 3.16 -24.21 2.13
N ALA A 333 2.23 -23.81 1.26
CA ALA A 333 1.29 -24.72 0.60
C ALA A 333 1.84 -25.31 -0.72
N ASN A 334 1.18 -26.35 -1.23
CA ASN A 334 1.40 -26.83 -2.58
C ASN A 334 0.76 -25.86 -3.60
N LEU A 335 1.60 -25.17 -4.38
CA LEU A 335 1.18 -24.18 -5.37
C LEU A 335 0.98 -24.73 -6.78
N VAL A 336 1.27 -26.01 -7.04
CA VAL A 336 1.22 -26.58 -8.41
C VAL A 336 -0.18 -26.41 -9.02
N GLY A 337 -0.27 -25.62 -10.10
CA GLY A 337 -1.52 -25.29 -10.82
C GLY A 337 -2.41 -24.24 -10.14
N LYS A 338 -2.12 -23.85 -8.89
CA LYS A 338 -2.89 -22.87 -8.11
C LYS A 338 -2.65 -21.45 -8.63
N GLY A 339 -3.72 -20.65 -8.69
CA GLY A 339 -3.65 -19.22 -8.99
C GLY A 339 -3.51 -18.35 -7.74
N TYR A 340 -2.67 -17.33 -7.80
CA TYR A 340 -2.56 -16.30 -6.78
C TYR A 340 -2.72 -14.91 -7.40
N VAL A 341 -3.63 -14.13 -6.84
CA VAL A 341 -4.02 -12.81 -7.36
C VAL A 341 -3.78 -11.73 -6.30
N GLU A 342 -2.75 -10.91 -6.48
CA GLU A 342 -2.38 -9.87 -5.51
C GLU A 342 -3.08 -8.54 -5.84
N MET A 343 -3.99 -8.11 -4.96
CA MET A 343 -4.81 -6.90 -5.09
C MET A 343 -4.40 -5.80 -4.11
N THR A 344 -3.35 -6.03 -3.32
CA THR A 344 -2.75 -5.04 -2.42
C THR A 344 -1.99 -3.99 -3.21
N GLY A 345 -2.15 -2.72 -2.83
CA GLY A 345 -1.29 -1.65 -3.34
C GLY A 345 0.16 -1.84 -2.90
N VAL A 346 1.00 -2.40 -3.77
CA VAL A 346 2.43 -2.66 -3.54
C VAL A 346 3.30 -1.81 -4.46
N ASP A 347 4.63 -1.96 -4.35
CA ASP A 347 5.60 -1.50 -5.34
C ASP A 347 5.85 -2.58 -6.42
N PRO A 348 6.28 -2.20 -7.64
CA PRO A 348 6.51 -3.16 -8.74
C PRO A 348 7.53 -4.25 -8.37
N GLU A 349 8.56 -3.90 -7.60
CA GLU A 349 9.59 -4.82 -7.13
C GLU A 349 8.99 -5.88 -6.19
N THR A 350 8.16 -5.48 -5.22
CA THR A 350 7.44 -6.43 -4.36
C THR A 350 6.49 -7.34 -5.14
N SER A 351 5.82 -6.82 -6.18
CA SER A 351 4.96 -7.64 -7.04
C SER A 351 5.77 -8.70 -7.79
N GLN A 352 6.91 -8.30 -8.35
CA GLN A 352 7.85 -9.17 -9.05
C GLN A 352 8.45 -10.25 -8.13
N ASP A 353 8.92 -9.87 -6.92
CA ASP A 353 9.43 -10.81 -5.90
C ASP A 353 8.41 -11.92 -5.59
N ILE A 354 7.13 -11.57 -5.46
CA ILE A 354 6.05 -12.51 -5.17
C ILE A 354 5.76 -13.39 -6.39
N ALA A 355 5.72 -12.81 -7.58
CA ALA A 355 5.48 -13.52 -8.84
C ALA A 355 6.52 -14.62 -9.09
N GLU A 356 7.81 -14.27 -9.02
CA GLU A 356 8.93 -15.19 -9.26
C GLU A 356 8.89 -16.40 -8.33
N GLN A 357 8.62 -16.16 -7.05
CA GLN A 357 8.61 -17.20 -6.03
C GLN A 357 7.40 -18.14 -6.14
N ILE A 358 6.23 -17.61 -6.52
CA ILE A 358 5.02 -18.42 -6.77
C ILE A 358 5.20 -19.28 -8.04
N ILE A 359 5.73 -18.68 -9.11
CA ILE A 359 6.01 -19.39 -10.38
C ILE A 359 7.08 -20.47 -10.18
N ALA A 360 8.13 -20.19 -9.39
CA ALA A 360 9.17 -21.17 -9.05
C ALA A 360 8.63 -22.42 -8.31
N LYS A 361 7.47 -22.33 -7.66
CA LYS A 361 6.75 -23.46 -7.04
C LYS A 361 5.64 -24.06 -7.92
N GLY A 362 5.59 -23.72 -9.21
CA GLY A 362 4.59 -24.21 -10.16
C GLY A 362 3.21 -23.57 -10.02
N GLY A 363 3.11 -22.46 -9.28
CA GLY A 363 1.92 -21.63 -9.18
C GLY A 363 1.82 -20.61 -10.32
N ARG A 364 0.65 -19.98 -10.38
CA ARG A 364 0.26 -19.00 -11.39
C ARG A 364 0.03 -17.64 -10.73
N TYR A 365 0.52 -16.55 -11.32
CA TYR A 365 0.51 -15.23 -10.68
C TYR A 365 -0.16 -14.15 -11.54
N LEU A 366 -0.96 -13.31 -10.87
CA LEU A 366 -1.55 -12.10 -11.43
C LEU A 366 -1.51 -10.98 -10.38
N GLU A 367 -1.00 -9.80 -10.72
CA GLU A 367 -1.31 -8.59 -9.96
C GLU A 367 -2.64 -8.02 -10.46
N ALA A 368 -3.54 -7.60 -9.56
CA ALA A 368 -4.87 -7.08 -9.88
C ALA A 368 -5.19 -5.87 -8.98
N GLN A 369 -4.51 -4.76 -9.26
CA GLN A 369 -4.62 -3.51 -8.52
C GLN A 369 -6.03 -2.89 -8.63
N ILE A 370 -6.57 -2.44 -7.50
CA ILE A 370 -7.94 -1.93 -7.41
C ILE A 370 -7.99 -0.40 -7.31
N GLN A 371 -8.88 0.19 -8.11
CA GLN A 371 -9.20 1.61 -8.14
C GLN A 371 -10.66 1.81 -7.67
N GLY A 372 -10.84 2.69 -6.68
CA GLY A 372 -12.12 2.95 -6.00
C GLY A 372 -11.97 3.04 -4.48
N SER A 373 -13.07 3.26 -3.77
CA SER A 373 -13.11 3.35 -2.31
C SER A 373 -13.95 2.23 -1.68
N LYS A 374 -14.13 2.26 -0.35
CA LYS A 374 -15.05 1.37 0.38
C LYS A 374 -16.40 1.22 -0.32
N ASN A 375 -17.01 2.32 -0.77
CA ASN A 375 -18.35 2.31 -1.35
C ASN A 375 -18.37 1.49 -2.65
N GLN A 376 -17.43 1.76 -3.57
CA GLN A 376 -17.34 1.02 -4.82
C GLN A 376 -16.99 -0.46 -4.61
N ALA A 377 -16.26 -0.80 -3.54
CA ALA A 377 -16.01 -2.20 -3.16
C ALA A 377 -17.28 -2.90 -2.62
N GLU A 378 -18.13 -2.20 -1.86
CA GLU A 378 -19.43 -2.72 -1.39
C GLU A 378 -20.45 -2.81 -2.53
N GLU A 379 -20.38 -1.91 -3.52
CA GLU A 379 -21.30 -1.87 -4.65
C GLU A 379 -20.93 -2.81 -5.81
N GLY A 380 -19.68 -3.29 -5.92
CA GLY A 380 -19.23 -4.06 -7.10
C GLY A 380 -18.91 -3.16 -8.31
N THR A 381 -18.46 -1.93 -8.04
CA THR A 381 -18.23 -0.87 -9.03
C THR A 381 -16.77 -0.39 -9.08
N LEU A 382 -15.84 -1.16 -8.50
CA LEU A 382 -14.39 -0.94 -8.61
C LEU A 382 -13.92 -0.93 -10.07
N ILE A 383 -12.69 -0.47 -10.29
CA ILE A 383 -11.94 -0.69 -11.54
C ILE A 383 -10.72 -1.55 -11.20
N ILE A 384 -10.48 -2.59 -11.99
CA ILE A 384 -9.34 -3.50 -11.82
C ILE A 384 -8.32 -3.24 -12.92
N LEU A 385 -7.07 -3.06 -12.52
CA LEU A 385 -5.90 -3.03 -13.39
C LEU A 385 -5.13 -4.31 -13.14
N ALA A 386 -5.05 -5.20 -14.13
CA ALA A 386 -4.45 -6.51 -13.97
C ALA A 386 -3.25 -6.73 -14.90
N ALA A 387 -2.23 -7.44 -14.43
CA ALA A 387 -1.05 -7.80 -15.21
C ALA A 387 -0.40 -9.08 -14.66
N GLY A 388 0.32 -9.84 -15.50
CA GLY A 388 0.80 -11.19 -15.17
C GLY A 388 0.18 -12.24 -16.09
N GLU A 389 -0.22 -13.39 -15.54
CA GLU A 389 -0.68 -14.50 -16.39
C GLU A 389 -2.06 -14.25 -17.03
N ARG A 390 -2.10 -14.31 -18.37
CA ARG A 390 -3.31 -14.07 -19.15
C ARG A 390 -4.44 -15.07 -18.88
N LEU A 391 -4.13 -16.36 -18.74
CA LEU A 391 -5.14 -17.40 -18.49
C LEU A 391 -5.77 -17.23 -17.11
N LEU A 392 -4.96 -16.93 -16.09
CA LEU A 392 -5.46 -16.63 -14.75
C LEU A 392 -6.36 -15.37 -14.72
N PHE A 393 -6.04 -14.34 -15.52
CA PHE A 393 -6.93 -13.19 -15.70
C PHE A 393 -8.30 -13.59 -16.29
N GLU A 394 -8.31 -14.47 -17.28
CA GLU A 394 -9.54 -14.95 -17.94
C GLU A 394 -10.37 -15.88 -17.03
N GLU A 395 -9.73 -16.76 -16.25
CA GLU A 395 -10.38 -17.58 -15.21
C GLU A 395 -11.03 -16.73 -14.11
N CYS A 396 -10.42 -15.59 -13.76
CA CYS A 396 -10.94 -14.65 -12.76
C CYS A 396 -12.08 -13.76 -13.29
N GLN A 397 -12.42 -13.80 -14.57
CA GLN A 397 -13.31 -12.81 -15.19
C GLN A 397 -14.69 -12.70 -14.52
N THR A 398 -15.30 -13.82 -14.11
CA THR A 398 -16.58 -13.81 -13.38
C THR A 398 -16.48 -13.18 -11.99
N CYS A 399 -15.37 -13.39 -11.28
CA CYS A 399 -15.07 -12.72 -10.02
C CYS A 399 -14.85 -11.22 -10.22
N PHE A 400 -14.14 -10.83 -11.27
CA PHE A 400 -13.94 -9.43 -11.64
C PHE A 400 -15.26 -8.74 -12.02
N GLU A 401 -16.17 -9.44 -12.70
CA GLU A 401 -17.53 -8.96 -12.99
C GLU A 401 -18.42 -8.84 -11.74
N ALA A 402 -18.14 -9.58 -10.66
CA ALA A 402 -18.84 -9.42 -9.39
C ALA A 402 -18.36 -8.20 -8.59
N ILE A 403 -17.05 -7.94 -8.56
CA ILE A 403 -16.44 -6.93 -7.68
C ILE A 403 -16.14 -5.58 -8.37
N SER A 404 -16.13 -5.54 -9.70
CA SER A 404 -15.70 -4.37 -10.49
C SER A 404 -16.67 -4.04 -11.63
N ARG A 405 -16.73 -2.77 -12.03
CA ARG A 405 -17.41 -2.33 -13.24
C ARG A 405 -16.61 -2.65 -14.51
N ASN A 406 -15.29 -2.60 -14.43
CA ASN A 406 -14.37 -2.81 -15.54
C ASN A 406 -13.05 -3.44 -15.05
N SER A 407 -12.57 -4.46 -15.77
CA SER A 407 -11.23 -5.00 -15.65
C SER A 407 -10.40 -4.65 -16.89
N PHE A 408 -9.14 -4.26 -16.70
CA PHE A 408 -8.17 -3.97 -17.75
C PHE A 408 -6.96 -4.89 -17.61
N TYR A 409 -6.48 -5.46 -18.72
CA TYR A 409 -5.27 -6.28 -18.75
C TYR A 409 -4.11 -5.50 -19.36
N MET A 410 -2.97 -5.44 -18.67
CA MET A 410 -1.85 -4.54 -18.91
C MET A 410 -0.54 -5.25 -19.29
N GLY A 411 -0.61 -6.52 -19.68
CA GLY A 411 0.55 -7.32 -20.06
C GLY A 411 1.31 -7.83 -18.84
N ASP A 412 2.62 -7.60 -18.80
CA ASP A 412 3.55 -8.21 -17.85
C ASP A 412 3.47 -7.66 -16.42
N VAL A 413 3.92 -8.46 -15.45
CA VAL A 413 3.95 -8.11 -14.02
C VAL A 413 4.64 -6.76 -13.77
N GLY A 414 4.11 -6.01 -12.82
CA GLY A 414 4.52 -4.66 -12.48
C GLY A 414 3.82 -3.57 -13.30
N ASN A 415 3.22 -3.85 -14.46
CA ASN A 415 2.57 -2.81 -15.28
C ASN A 415 1.29 -2.26 -14.65
N ALA A 416 0.45 -3.11 -14.04
CA ALA A 416 -0.72 -2.65 -13.32
C ALA A 416 -0.33 -1.93 -12.02
N THR A 417 0.72 -2.40 -11.34
CA THR A 417 1.27 -1.73 -10.15
C THR A 417 1.84 -0.34 -10.48
N LYS A 418 2.63 -0.20 -11.56
CA LYS A 418 3.11 1.12 -12.04
C LYS A 418 1.95 2.07 -12.36
N MET A 419 0.94 1.61 -13.11
CA MET A 419 -0.25 2.41 -13.43
C MET A 419 -1.00 2.82 -12.17
N ASN A 420 -1.22 1.90 -11.22
CA ASN A 420 -1.87 2.19 -9.96
C ASN A 420 -1.12 3.28 -9.17
N LEU A 421 0.21 3.20 -9.07
CA LEU A 421 1.01 4.23 -8.38
C LEU A 421 0.91 5.61 -9.06
N VAL A 422 0.85 5.67 -10.39
CA VAL A 422 0.61 6.94 -11.12
C VAL A 422 -0.77 7.53 -10.78
N LEU A 423 -1.82 6.71 -10.76
CA LEU A 423 -3.18 7.15 -10.42
C LEU A 423 -3.30 7.61 -8.96
N GLN A 424 -2.72 6.85 -8.02
CA GLN A 424 -2.70 7.22 -6.60
C GLN A 424 -1.87 8.49 -6.34
N MET A 425 -0.79 8.70 -7.10
CA MET A 425 -0.02 9.95 -7.06
C MET A 425 -0.87 11.16 -7.44
N ILE A 426 -1.57 11.09 -8.58
CA ILE A 426 -2.46 12.16 -9.05
C ILE A 426 -3.56 12.43 -8.01
N SER A 427 -4.20 11.36 -7.51
CA SER A 427 -5.25 11.40 -6.49
C SER A 427 -4.79 12.08 -5.18
N GLY A 428 -3.62 11.70 -4.65
CA GLY A 428 -3.07 12.29 -3.43
C GLY A 428 -2.67 13.76 -3.59
N VAL A 429 -2.07 14.13 -4.73
CA VAL A 429 -1.72 15.54 -5.04
C VAL A 429 -2.99 16.40 -5.17
N MET A 430 -4.01 15.93 -5.89
CA MET A 430 -5.28 16.64 -6.06
C MET A 430 -5.98 16.88 -4.72
N LEU A 431 -5.98 15.89 -3.83
CA LEU A 431 -6.60 16.01 -2.51
C LEU A 431 -5.81 16.92 -1.56
N ALA A 432 -4.47 16.96 -1.65
CA ALA A 432 -3.65 17.94 -0.93
C ALA A 432 -3.95 19.37 -1.43
N GLY A 433 -4.00 19.59 -2.74
CA GLY A 433 -4.34 20.90 -3.32
C GLY A 433 -5.75 21.39 -2.97
N LEU A 434 -6.74 20.49 -2.97
CA LEU A 434 -8.10 20.78 -2.50
C LEU A 434 -8.11 21.23 -1.03
N ALA A 435 -7.37 20.51 -0.18
CA ALA A 435 -7.27 20.84 1.24
C ALA A 435 -6.61 22.22 1.48
N GLU A 436 -5.54 22.54 0.76
CA GLU A 436 -4.89 23.86 0.81
C GLU A 436 -5.81 24.97 0.29
N GLY A 437 -6.50 24.76 -0.83
CA GLY A 437 -7.44 25.72 -1.40
C GLY A 437 -8.60 26.05 -0.46
N LEU A 438 -9.22 25.02 0.16
CA LEU A 438 -10.29 25.22 1.15
C LEU A 438 -9.77 25.88 2.43
N ALA A 439 -8.55 25.58 2.88
CA ALA A 439 -7.96 26.25 4.05
C ALA A 439 -7.64 27.72 3.76
N LEU A 440 -7.14 28.04 2.57
CA LEU A 440 -6.92 29.42 2.13
C LEU A 440 -8.25 30.19 2.04
N ALA A 441 -9.32 29.57 1.54
CA ALA A 441 -10.66 30.16 1.51
C ALA A 441 -11.16 30.56 2.91
N ASP A 442 -11.03 29.67 3.90
CA ASP A 442 -11.35 29.94 5.33
C ASP A 442 -10.57 31.17 5.85
N ARG A 443 -9.29 31.33 5.45
CA ARG A 443 -8.47 32.49 5.85
C ARG A 443 -8.72 33.77 5.06
N ALA A 444 -9.21 33.66 3.82
CA ALA A 444 -9.65 34.77 3.00
C ALA A 444 -11.05 35.29 3.38
N GLY A 445 -11.73 34.64 4.34
CA GLY A 445 -13.10 35.00 4.75
C GLY A 445 -14.19 34.49 3.79
N LEU A 446 -13.85 33.54 2.92
CA LEU A 446 -14.81 32.89 2.02
C LEU A 446 -15.42 31.65 2.71
N GLN A 447 -16.71 31.42 2.51
CA GLN A 447 -17.33 30.19 2.98
C GLN A 447 -16.87 29.01 2.12
N GLN A 448 -16.39 27.95 2.77
CA GLN A 448 -15.92 26.74 2.08
C GLN A 448 -17.01 26.03 1.28
N LYS A 449 -18.28 26.18 1.70
CA LYS A 449 -19.46 25.67 0.99
C LYS A 449 -19.62 26.37 -0.35
N ASP A 450 -19.65 27.70 -0.37
CA ASP A 450 -19.77 28.52 -1.58
C ASP A 450 -18.63 28.21 -2.58
N VAL A 451 -17.40 28.00 -2.07
CA VAL A 451 -16.26 27.58 -2.91
C VAL A 451 -16.48 26.21 -3.54
N LEU A 452 -17.01 25.23 -2.80
CA LEU A 452 -17.28 23.90 -3.33
C LEU A 452 -18.45 23.89 -4.32
N GLU A 453 -19.50 24.68 -4.07
CA GLU A 453 -20.64 24.88 -5.00
C GLU A 453 -20.18 25.53 -6.32
N VAL A 454 -19.29 26.53 -6.25
CA VAL A 454 -18.69 27.10 -7.46
C VAL A 454 -17.80 26.08 -8.17
N LEU A 455 -16.98 25.31 -7.43
CA LEU A 455 -16.09 24.29 -8.01
C LEU A 455 -16.87 23.21 -8.77
N GLU A 456 -18.02 22.77 -8.24
CA GLU A 456 -18.90 21.77 -8.86
C GLU A 456 -19.33 22.15 -10.29
N LEU A 457 -19.47 23.46 -10.55
CA LEU A 457 -19.86 24.01 -11.85
C LEU A 457 -18.67 24.22 -12.81
N THR A 458 -17.44 23.98 -12.36
CA THR A 458 -16.21 24.13 -13.19
C THR A 458 -15.78 22.80 -13.83
N SER A 459 -14.89 22.88 -14.81
CA SER A 459 -14.21 21.73 -15.40
C SER A 459 -13.29 20.95 -14.44
N MET A 460 -13.08 21.44 -13.20
CA MET A 460 -12.35 20.73 -12.14
C MET A 460 -13.25 19.80 -11.31
N SER A 461 -14.56 19.85 -11.55
CA SER A 461 -15.54 19.01 -10.84
C SER A 461 -15.29 17.52 -11.10
N SER A 462 -15.22 16.76 -10.01
CA SER A 462 -15.14 15.30 -10.05
C SER A 462 -15.76 14.71 -8.79
N GLU A 463 -16.29 13.48 -8.89
CA GLU A 463 -16.93 12.79 -7.77
C GLU A 463 -16.02 12.75 -6.53
N MET A 464 -14.73 12.46 -6.71
CA MET A 464 -13.74 12.46 -5.64
C MET A 464 -13.60 13.85 -4.97
N VAL A 465 -13.45 14.92 -5.76
CA VAL A 465 -13.29 16.27 -5.19
C VAL A 465 -14.55 16.68 -4.42
N MET A 466 -15.74 16.39 -4.96
CA MET A 466 -17.01 16.69 -4.29
C MET A 466 -17.19 15.88 -3.01
N GLN A 467 -16.92 14.57 -3.01
CA GLN A 467 -17.01 13.73 -1.82
C GLN A 467 -16.02 14.17 -0.72
N LYS A 468 -14.75 14.40 -1.08
CA LYS A 468 -13.72 14.79 -0.10
C LYS A 468 -13.89 16.23 0.38
N GLY A 469 -14.32 17.15 -0.48
CA GLY A 469 -14.66 18.53 -0.10
C GLY A 469 -15.83 18.59 0.88
N ASN A 470 -16.90 17.81 0.64
CA ASN A 470 -18.03 17.72 1.58
C ASN A 470 -17.63 17.14 2.94
N ALA A 471 -16.74 16.13 2.98
CA ALA A 471 -16.18 15.61 4.24
C ALA A 471 -15.38 16.68 5.00
N ILE A 472 -14.54 17.45 4.29
CA ILE A 472 -13.76 18.57 4.84
C ILE A 472 -14.67 19.64 5.46
N ILE A 473 -15.72 20.07 4.74
CA ILE A 473 -16.66 21.10 5.21
C ILE A 473 -17.42 20.65 6.47
N LYS A 474 -17.84 19.38 6.53
CA LYS A 474 -18.50 18.81 7.71
C LYS A 474 -17.54 18.64 8.90
N GLY A 475 -16.23 18.61 8.66
CA GLY A 475 -15.23 18.25 9.67
C GLY A 475 -15.26 16.77 10.08
N GLU A 476 -15.99 15.94 9.32
CA GLU A 476 -16.17 14.51 9.56
C GLU A 476 -15.31 13.74 8.55
N PHE A 477 -14.47 12.83 9.02
CA PHE A 477 -13.56 12.04 8.16
C PHE A 477 -13.89 10.53 8.20
N PRO A 478 -15.12 10.11 7.83
CA PRO A 478 -15.52 8.70 7.80
C PRO A 478 -14.65 7.96 6.80
N THR A 479 -14.07 6.83 7.21
CA THR A 479 -12.91 6.26 6.52
C THR A 479 -13.30 5.40 5.32
N HIS A 480 -13.29 6.01 4.13
CA HIS A 480 -13.44 5.32 2.85
C HIS A 480 -12.08 4.87 2.30
N GLN A 481 -11.04 5.71 2.41
CA GLN A 481 -9.65 5.36 2.15
C GLN A 481 -8.77 5.92 3.27
N PRO A 482 -8.14 5.08 4.13
CA PRO A 482 -7.30 5.57 5.21
C PRO A 482 -6.14 6.45 4.75
N LEU A 483 -5.93 7.57 5.45
CA LEU A 483 -4.87 8.55 5.18
C LEU A 483 -3.47 7.90 5.16
N LYS A 484 -3.22 6.91 6.04
CA LYS A 484 -1.97 6.14 6.04
C LYS A 484 -1.72 5.34 4.75
N HIS A 485 -2.77 4.92 4.04
CA HIS A 485 -2.64 4.17 2.79
C HIS A 485 -2.37 5.13 1.62
N MET A 486 -3.05 6.28 1.54
CA MET A 486 -2.70 7.34 0.59
C MET A 486 -1.24 7.81 0.78
N GLN A 487 -0.82 8.02 2.03
CA GLN A 487 0.59 8.36 2.35
C GLN A 487 1.57 7.24 1.95
N LYS A 488 1.16 5.97 2.08
CA LYS A 488 1.94 4.81 1.62
C LYS A 488 2.03 4.82 0.09
N ASP A 489 0.93 4.98 -0.63
CA ASP A 489 0.90 5.04 -2.10
C ASP A 489 1.81 6.16 -2.63
N LEU A 490 1.73 7.37 -2.05
CA LEU A 490 2.61 8.50 -2.39
C LEU A 490 4.09 8.20 -2.13
N LYS A 491 4.42 7.45 -1.07
CA LYS A 491 5.80 6.98 -0.82
C LYS A 491 6.25 6.00 -1.92
N LEU A 492 5.41 5.03 -2.28
CA LEU A 492 5.75 4.04 -3.31
C LEU A 492 5.92 4.71 -4.69
N ALA A 493 5.07 5.68 -5.03
CA ALA A 493 5.23 6.49 -6.24
C ALA A 493 6.53 7.31 -6.26
N LEU A 494 6.95 7.86 -5.11
CA LEU A 494 8.24 8.56 -4.99
C LEU A 494 9.43 7.61 -5.17
N ASN A 495 9.40 6.43 -4.56
CA ASN A 495 10.42 5.40 -4.75
C ASN A 495 10.53 4.97 -6.23
N MET A 496 9.40 4.75 -6.89
CA MET A 496 9.35 4.41 -8.32
C MET A 496 9.90 5.55 -9.19
N ALA A 497 9.62 6.80 -8.85
CA ALA A 497 10.14 7.97 -9.56
C ALA A 497 11.67 8.14 -9.35
N GLU A 498 12.19 7.83 -8.16
CA GLU A 498 13.63 7.81 -7.86
C GLU A 498 14.36 6.76 -8.70
N GLY A 499 13.85 5.53 -8.78
CA GLY A 499 14.40 4.47 -9.64
C GLY A 499 14.32 4.72 -11.15
N LEU A 500 13.54 5.72 -11.58
CA LEU A 500 13.40 6.17 -12.96
C LEU A 500 14.05 7.54 -13.22
N GLU A 501 14.79 8.10 -12.25
CA GLU A 501 15.40 9.44 -12.28
C GLU A 501 14.41 10.57 -12.63
N GLN A 502 13.11 10.39 -12.37
CA GLN A 502 12.03 11.32 -12.76
C GLN A 502 11.67 12.28 -11.62
N PRO A 503 11.92 13.61 -11.73
CA PRO A 503 11.53 14.56 -10.70
C PRO A 503 10.00 14.66 -10.55
N VAL A 504 9.50 14.50 -9.32
CA VAL A 504 8.08 14.64 -8.95
C VAL A 504 7.92 15.57 -7.71
N PRO A 505 8.35 16.85 -7.79
CA PRO A 505 8.48 17.73 -6.63
C PRO A 505 7.15 18.03 -5.92
N ILE A 506 6.03 18.10 -6.66
CA ILE A 506 4.70 18.31 -6.08
C ILE A 506 4.30 17.11 -5.20
N THR A 507 4.49 15.89 -5.70
CA THR A 507 4.27 14.64 -4.96
C THR A 507 5.10 14.56 -3.69
N ALA A 508 6.37 14.99 -3.76
CA ALA A 508 7.25 15.05 -2.59
C ALA A 508 6.71 16.00 -1.51
N ALA A 509 6.28 17.21 -1.89
CA ALA A 509 5.65 18.16 -0.97
C ALA A 509 4.34 17.60 -0.38
N SER A 510 3.44 17.06 -1.19
CA SER A 510 2.18 16.46 -0.73
C SER A 510 2.42 15.32 0.27
N ASN A 511 3.40 14.43 0.02
CA ASN A 511 3.75 13.33 0.92
C ASN A 511 4.14 13.83 2.32
N GLU A 512 4.86 14.96 2.44
CA GLU A 512 5.18 15.55 3.75
C GLU A 512 3.94 16.09 4.48
N VAL A 513 2.98 16.70 3.77
CA VAL A 513 1.69 17.10 4.36
C VAL A 513 0.94 15.86 4.91
N TYR A 514 0.90 14.78 4.14
CA TYR A 514 0.31 13.51 4.58
C TYR A 514 1.05 12.86 5.76
N LYS A 515 2.39 12.84 5.77
CA LYS A 515 3.20 12.40 6.92
C LYS A 515 2.90 13.22 8.17
N HIS A 516 2.71 14.53 8.04
CA HIS A 516 2.40 15.39 9.17
C HIS A 516 0.98 15.14 9.72
N ALA A 517 -0.05 15.04 8.86
CA ALA A 517 -1.40 14.68 9.28
C ALA A 517 -1.44 13.29 9.96
N LYS A 518 -0.68 12.32 9.43
CA LYS A 518 -0.46 10.99 10.06
C LYS A 518 0.18 11.12 11.45
N ARG A 519 1.19 11.98 11.64
CA ARG A 519 1.85 12.25 12.94
C ARG A 519 0.89 12.83 13.98
N LEU A 520 -0.09 13.64 13.56
CA LEU A 520 -1.12 14.22 14.43
C LEU A 520 -2.18 13.19 14.89
N GLY A 521 -2.19 11.97 14.34
CA GLY A 521 -3.10 10.88 14.72
C GLY A 521 -4.13 10.52 13.65
N TYR A 522 -4.24 11.31 12.56
CA TYR A 522 -5.26 11.12 11.53
C TYR A 522 -4.97 9.97 10.55
N GLY A 523 -3.88 9.21 10.75
CA GLY A 523 -3.52 8.09 9.86
C GLY A 523 -4.59 6.99 9.69
N SER A 524 -5.50 6.83 10.65
CA SER A 524 -6.64 5.89 10.55
C SER A 524 -7.97 6.54 10.13
N HIS A 525 -7.99 7.84 9.87
CA HIS A 525 -9.13 8.55 9.29
C HIS A 525 -9.06 8.51 7.77
N ASP A 526 -10.09 8.99 7.09
CA ASP A 526 -10.06 9.17 5.65
C ASP A 526 -8.92 10.09 5.18
N ALA A 527 -8.44 9.89 3.94
CA ALA A 527 -7.42 10.73 3.33
C ALA A 527 -7.78 12.23 3.30
N SER A 528 -9.07 12.59 3.30
CA SER A 528 -9.55 13.98 3.46
C SER A 528 -9.09 14.66 4.75
N ALA A 529 -8.75 13.89 5.79
CA ALA A 529 -8.18 14.43 7.04
C ALA A 529 -6.79 15.09 6.86
N VAL A 530 -6.19 15.04 5.67
CA VAL A 530 -5.02 15.86 5.30
C VAL A 530 -5.30 17.36 5.50
N TYR A 531 -6.55 17.79 5.34
CA TYR A 531 -7.03 19.15 5.62
C TYR A 531 -6.72 19.66 7.02
N VAL A 532 -6.61 18.78 8.02
CA VAL A 532 -6.26 19.19 9.40
C VAL A 532 -4.90 19.88 9.43
N ARG A 533 -3.97 19.56 8.53
CA ARG A 533 -2.68 20.27 8.39
C ARG A 533 -2.74 21.48 7.45
N ALA A 534 -3.67 21.54 6.50
CA ALA A 534 -3.86 22.74 5.69
C ALA A 534 -4.38 23.92 6.54
N ARG A 535 -5.18 23.64 7.58
CA ARG A 535 -5.81 24.67 8.44
C ARG A 535 -4.92 25.20 9.58
N PHE A 536 -3.99 24.38 10.09
CA PHE A 536 -3.12 24.65 11.25
C PHE A 536 -1.67 24.31 10.92
#